data_AF-A0A024H977-F1
#
_entry.id   AF-A0A024H977-F1
#
_cell.length_a   1.000
_cell.length_b   1.000
_cell.length_c   1.000
_cell.angle_alpha   90.00
_cell.angle_beta   90.00
_cell.angle_gamma   90.00
#
_symmetry.space_group_name_H-M   'P 1'
#
loop_
_entity.id
_entity.type
_entity.pdbx_description
1 polymer ?
#
loop_
_entity_poly.entity_id
_entity_poly.type
_entity_poly.pdbx_seq_one_letter_code
_entity_poly.pdbx_strand_id
1 'polypeptide(L)'
;MLTLQRRQLVGHDILLARHGNHICSMRVDRGAGTVVALLDDGTVDSAPNLIAPGLAMPATVASVVREDWKLLTALGGAGAVLGGLMIAAAVSLGTVADPSTIEMLTTYSTF
;
A
#
# COMPACT_ATOMS: atom_id res chain seq x y z
N MET A 1 -23.34 28.15 -8.97
CA MET A 1 -22.05 27.53 -8.62
C MET A 1 -22.21 26.90 -7.24
N LEU A 2 -22.52 25.61 -7.17
CA LEU A 2 -22.71 24.84 -5.93
C LEU A 2 -21.42 24.03 -5.70
N THR A 3 -20.50 24.55 -4.91
CA THR A 3 -19.27 23.85 -4.52
C THR A 3 -19.41 23.33 -3.10
N LEU A 4 -20.08 22.19 -2.91
CA LEU A 4 -19.96 21.43 -1.67
C LEU A 4 -20.09 19.94 -1.97
N GLN A 5 -18.96 19.25 -2.09
CA GLN A 5 -18.84 17.88 -1.60
C GLN A 5 -17.38 17.53 -1.30
N ARG A 6 -16.78 18.29 -0.37
CA ARG A 6 -15.68 17.73 0.43
C ARG A 6 -16.37 16.78 1.39
N ARG A 7 -16.21 15.47 1.16
CA ARG A 7 -16.72 14.37 2.00
C ARG A 7 -16.68 14.81 3.46
N GLN A 8 -17.85 15.11 4.04
CA GLN A 8 -17.94 15.64 5.39
C GLN A 8 -17.54 14.47 6.31
N LEU A 9 -16.38 14.61 6.94
CA LEU A 9 -15.79 13.57 7.76
C LEU A 9 -16.31 13.75 9.18
N VAL A 10 -16.72 12.65 9.82
CA VAL A 10 -17.28 12.69 11.18
C VAL A 10 -16.33 13.38 12.17
N GLY A 11 -15.02 13.19 12.02
CA GLY A 11 -14.02 13.83 12.87
C GLY A 11 -14.04 15.36 12.79
N HIS A 12 -14.49 15.93 11.67
CA HIS A 12 -14.65 17.38 11.53
C HIS A 12 -15.77 17.90 12.43
N ASP A 13 -16.94 17.27 12.37
CA ASP A 13 -18.10 17.67 13.17
C ASP A 13 -17.84 17.44 14.67
N ILE A 14 -17.11 16.36 15.02
CA ILE A 14 -16.67 16.11 16.40
C ILE A 14 -15.76 17.24 16.91
N LEU A 15 -14.75 17.64 16.12
CA LEU A 15 -13.82 18.69 16.54
C LEU A 15 -14.49 20.06 16.60
N LEU A 16 -15.39 20.35 15.67
CA LEU A 16 -16.23 21.55 15.73
C LEU A 16 -17.11 21.56 16.98
N ALA A 17 -17.68 20.42 17.37
CA ALA A 17 -18.48 20.32 18.59
C ALA A 17 -17.64 20.48 19.87
N ARG A 18 -16.38 20.03 19.87
CA ARG A 18 -15.48 20.17 21.02
C ARG A 18 -14.91 21.59 21.18
N HIS A 19 -14.43 22.17 20.09
CA HIS A 19 -13.58 23.37 20.13
C HIS A 19 -14.20 24.56 19.41
N GLY A 20 -15.09 24.33 18.46
CA GLY A 20 -15.78 25.39 17.71
C GLY A 20 -14.83 26.44 17.16
N ASN A 21 -14.92 27.65 17.70
CA ASN A 21 -14.17 28.82 17.23
C ASN A 21 -12.70 28.85 17.71
N HIS A 22 -12.29 27.94 18.59
CA HIS A 22 -10.91 27.80 19.05
C HIS A 22 -10.00 27.08 18.04
N ILE A 23 -10.55 26.64 16.90
CA ILE A 23 -9.80 25.91 15.88
C ILE A 23 -9.15 26.89 14.90
N CYS A 24 -7.82 26.88 14.86
CA CYS A 24 -7.03 27.63 13.87
C CYS A 24 -6.98 26.92 12.51
N SER A 25 -6.76 25.60 12.51
CA SER A 25 -6.70 24.81 11.28
C SER A 25 -7.06 23.36 11.52
N MET A 26 -7.52 22.68 10.46
CA MET A 26 -7.78 21.24 10.48
C MET A 26 -7.13 20.55 9.29
N ARG A 27 -6.56 19.37 9.54
CA ARG A 27 -6.04 18.47 8.51
C ARG A 27 -6.61 17.06 8.66
N VAL A 28 -6.75 16.36 7.54
CA VAL A 28 -7.14 14.96 7.53
C VAL A 28 -5.89 14.10 7.55
N ASP A 29 -5.73 13.26 8.57
CA ASP A 29 -4.75 12.19 8.59
C ASP A 29 -5.40 10.93 8.02
N ARG A 30 -5.11 10.64 6.74
CA ARG A 30 -5.63 9.45 6.06
C ARG A 30 -4.96 8.16 6.52
N GLY A 31 -3.77 8.23 7.12
CA GLY A 31 -3.07 7.07 7.66
C GLY A 31 -3.73 6.58 8.94
N ALA A 32 -4.07 7.52 9.82
CA ALA A 32 -4.77 7.22 11.08
C ALA A 32 -6.31 7.20 10.93
N GLY A 33 -6.85 7.68 9.81
CA GLY A 33 -8.30 7.81 9.62
C GLY A 33 -8.94 8.87 10.52
N THR A 34 -8.16 9.88 10.93
CA THR A 34 -8.58 10.92 11.88
C THR A 34 -8.56 12.31 11.23
N VAL A 35 -9.24 13.26 11.84
CA VAL A 35 -9.01 14.70 11.62
C VAL A 35 -8.22 15.20 12.82
N VAL A 36 -7.25 16.06 12.54
CA VAL A 36 -6.40 16.70 13.54
C VAL A 36 -6.64 18.21 13.46
N ALA A 37 -6.98 18.82 14.59
CA ALA A 37 -7.16 20.27 14.74
C ALA A 37 -5.97 20.89 15.48
N LEU A 38 -5.49 22.03 15.00
CA LEU A 38 -4.62 22.93 15.73
C LEU A 38 -5.47 24.01 16.37
N LEU A 39 -5.31 24.20 17.68
CA LEU A 39 -6.07 25.19 18.46
C LEU A 39 -5.33 26.53 18.57
N ASP A 40 -6.05 27.54 19.03
CA ASP A 40 -5.54 28.91 19.26
C ASP A 40 -4.48 29.00 20.36
N ASP A 41 -4.55 28.12 21.36
CA ASP A 41 -3.56 27.95 22.41
C ASP A 41 -2.29 27.19 21.96
N GLY A 42 -2.24 26.76 20.70
CA GLY A 42 -1.14 26.00 20.10
C GLY A 42 -1.17 24.50 20.39
N THR A 43 -2.17 24.01 21.12
CA THR A 43 -2.36 22.58 21.35
C THR A 43 -3.02 21.89 20.16
N VAL A 44 -2.99 20.55 20.16
CA VAL A 44 -3.49 19.71 19.07
C VAL A 44 -4.48 18.69 19.63
N ASP A 45 -5.66 18.62 19.04
CA ASP A 45 -6.66 17.56 19.31
C ASP A 45 -6.95 16.76 18.04
N SER A 46 -7.43 15.52 18.21
CA SER A 46 -7.80 14.64 17.10
C SER A 46 -9.12 13.92 17.34
N ALA A 47 -9.83 13.65 16.23
CA ALA A 47 -11.08 12.91 16.24
C ALA A 47 -11.12 11.86 15.12
N PRO A 48 -11.68 10.67 15.38
CA PRO A 48 -11.82 9.62 14.38
C PRO A 48 -12.89 9.96 13.35
N ASN A 49 -12.67 9.57 12.10
CA ASN A 49 -13.67 9.68 11.03
C ASN A 49 -14.60 8.47 10.95
N LEU A 50 -14.32 7.43 11.73
CA LEU A 50 -15.12 6.22 11.87
C LEU A 50 -15.96 6.31 13.15
N ILE A 51 -17.26 6.05 13.03
CA ILE A 51 -18.22 6.04 14.17
C ILE A 51 -17.96 4.85 15.09
N ALA A 52 -17.44 3.73 14.55
CA ALA A 52 -16.97 2.60 15.34
C ALA A 52 -15.56 2.17 14.87
N PRO A 53 -14.57 2.04 15.77
CA PRO A 53 -13.20 1.66 15.42
C PRO A 53 -13.08 0.23 14.85
N GLY A 54 -14.13 -0.59 14.96
CA GLY A 54 -14.21 -1.94 14.38
C GLY A 54 -14.93 -2.04 13.03
N LEU A 55 -15.38 -0.93 12.44
CA LEU A 55 -15.98 -0.94 11.11
C LEU A 55 -14.88 -1.19 10.06
N ALA A 56 -14.85 -2.41 9.52
CA ALA A 56 -13.97 -2.76 8.42
C ALA A 56 -14.29 -1.88 7.21
N MET A 57 -13.37 -0.97 6.86
CA MET A 57 -13.42 -0.23 5.61
C MET A 57 -13.22 -1.21 4.45
N PRO A 58 -13.86 -0.99 3.28
CA PRO A 58 -13.60 -1.79 2.09
C PRO A 58 -12.09 -1.83 1.83
N ALA A 59 -11.54 -3.03 1.70
CA ALA A 59 -10.11 -3.20 1.46
C ALA A 59 -9.72 -2.47 0.16
N THR A 60 -8.78 -1.54 0.28
CA THR A 60 -8.18 -0.87 -0.88
C THR A 60 -6.87 -1.58 -1.22
N VAL A 61 -6.43 -1.48 -2.48
CA VAL A 61 -5.13 -2.05 -2.89
C VAL A 61 -4.01 -1.56 -1.96
N ALA A 62 -4.05 -0.29 -1.53
CA ALA A 62 -3.07 0.27 -0.61
C ALA A 62 -3.17 -0.30 0.83
N SER A 63 -4.36 -0.66 1.31
CA SER A 63 -4.50 -1.29 2.63
C SER A 63 -4.01 -2.73 2.61
N VAL A 64 -4.37 -3.50 1.58
CA VAL A 64 -3.91 -4.89 1.40
C VAL A 64 -2.38 -4.94 1.28
N VAL A 65 -1.78 -4.07 0.46
CA VAL A 65 -0.33 -4.02 0.30
C VAL A 65 0.39 -3.66 1.60
N ARG A 66 -0.19 -2.77 2.43
CA ARG A 66 0.39 -2.39 3.72
C ARG A 66 0.28 -3.51 4.75
N GLU A 67 -0.88 -4.13 4.82
CA GLU A 67 -1.21 -5.16 5.81
C GLU A 67 -0.44 -6.45 5.53
N ASP A 68 -0.36 -6.84 4.25
CA ASP A 68 0.30 -8.07 3.80
C ASP A 68 1.68 -7.83 3.19
N TRP A 69 2.32 -6.68 3.43
CA TRP A 69 3.63 -6.36 2.84
C TRP A 69 4.67 -7.47 3.06
N LYS A 70 4.71 -8.05 4.26
CA LYS A 70 5.63 -9.16 4.58
C LYS A 70 5.39 -10.37 3.69
N LEU A 71 4.13 -10.75 3.53
CA LEU A 71 3.73 -11.89 2.69
C LEU A 71 4.04 -11.60 1.21
N LEU A 72 3.73 -10.40 0.73
CA LEU A 72 4.06 -9.96 -0.62
C LEU A 72 5.57 -9.95 -0.88
N THR A 73 6.37 -9.46 0.07
CA THR A 73 7.84 -9.48 -0.05
C THR A 73 8.42 -10.89 0.00
N ALA A 74 7.84 -11.78 0.82
CA ALA A 74 8.29 -13.17 0.89
C ALA A 74 8.00 -13.92 -0.41
N LEU A 75 6.78 -13.80 -0.95
CA LEU A 75 6.40 -14.40 -2.24
C LEU A 75 7.21 -13.80 -3.41
N GLY A 76 7.33 -12.48 -3.45
CA GLY A 76 8.15 -11.80 -4.46
C GLY A 76 9.62 -12.21 -4.39
N GLY A 77 10.17 -12.32 -3.17
CA GLY A 77 11.53 -12.80 -2.93
C GLY A 77 11.72 -14.25 -3.36
N ALA A 78 10.79 -15.15 -3.02
CA ALA A 78 10.83 -16.55 -3.45
C ALA A 78 10.79 -16.67 -4.97
N GLY A 79 9.93 -15.90 -5.64
CA GLY A 79 9.87 -15.85 -7.11
C GLY A 79 11.17 -15.33 -7.73
N ALA A 80 11.76 -14.27 -7.16
CA ALA A 80 13.02 -13.72 -7.64
C ALA A 80 14.19 -14.69 -7.47
N VAL A 81 14.26 -15.42 -6.35
CA VAL A 81 15.27 -16.46 -6.11
C VAL A 81 15.15 -17.58 -7.13
N LEU A 82 13.92 -18.07 -7.36
CA LEU A 82 13.69 -19.19 -8.27
C LEU A 82 13.95 -18.77 -9.73
N GLY A 83 13.52 -17.58 -10.12
CA GLY A 83 13.85 -16.99 -11.41
C GLY A 83 15.35 -16.78 -11.60
N GLY A 84 16.04 -16.28 -10.57
CA GLY A 84 17.49 -16.11 -10.58
C GLY A 84 18.25 -17.44 -10.73
N LEU A 85 17.80 -18.49 -10.05
CA LEU A 85 18.35 -19.84 -10.19
C LEU A 85 18.17 -20.38 -11.61
N MET A 86 17.00 -20.20 -12.22
CA MET A 86 16.75 -20.65 -13.59
C MET A 86 17.63 -19.91 -14.60
N ILE A 87 17.79 -18.59 -14.45
CA ILE A 87 18.68 -17.79 -15.30
C ILE A 87 20.13 -18.25 -15.13
N ALA A 88 20.59 -18.44 -13.89
CA ALA A 88 21.94 -18.91 -13.60
C ALA A 88 22.21 -20.29 -14.20
N ALA A 89 21.25 -21.22 -14.07
CA ALA A 89 21.34 -22.55 -14.65
C ALA A 89 21.44 -22.47 -16.18
N ALA A 90 20.58 -21.69 -16.84
CA ALA A 90 20.60 -21.52 -18.29
C ALA A 90 21.93 -20.93 -18.79
N VAL A 91 22.45 -19.90 -18.10
CA VAL A 91 23.76 -19.31 -18.43
C VAL A 91 24.88 -20.33 -18.24
N SER A 92 24.90 -21.06 -17.12
CA SER A 92 25.93 -22.08 -16.87
C SER A 92 25.92 -23.18 -17.94
N LEU A 93 24.73 -23.66 -18.33
CA LEU A 93 24.58 -24.66 -19.39
C LEU A 93 25.09 -24.14 -20.73
N GLY A 94 24.75 -22.89 -21.09
CA GLY A 94 25.25 -22.27 -22.31
C GLY A 94 26.77 -22.10 -22.36
N THR A 95 27.44 -21.97 -21.21
CA THR A 95 28.90 -21.83 -21.16
C THR A 95 29.68 -23.15 -21.23
N VAL A 96 29.05 -24.29 -20.89
CA VAL A 96 29.73 -25.60 -20.85
C VAL A 96 29.21 -26.59 -21.90
N ALA A 97 28.13 -26.24 -22.60
CA ALA A 97 27.51 -27.11 -23.60
C ALA A 97 28.24 -27.02 -24.95
N ASP A 98 28.51 -28.18 -25.55
CA ASP A 98 29.02 -28.27 -26.93
C ASP A 98 27.96 -27.77 -27.93
N PRO A 99 28.33 -27.10 -29.04
CA PRO A 99 27.37 -26.52 -29.98
C PRO A 99 26.29 -27.48 -30.49
N SER A 100 26.64 -28.76 -30.69
CA SER A 100 25.72 -29.81 -31.13
C SER A 100 24.64 -30.15 -30.10
N THR A 101 24.94 -30.01 -28.81
CA THR A 101 23.98 -30.25 -27.72
C THR A 101 22.97 -29.10 -27.59
N ILE A 102 23.39 -27.87 -27.88
CA ILE A 102 22.49 -26.70 -27.91
C ILE A 102 21.53 -26.79 -29.10
N GLU A 103 22.00 -27.21 -30.28
CA GLU A 103 21.16 -27.44 -31.46
C GLU A 103 20.11 -28.55 -31.22
N MET A 104 20.48 -29.66 -30.57
CA MET A 104 19.52 -30.69 -30.20
C MET A 104 18.46 -30.19 -29.21
N LEU A 105 18.85 -29.39 -28.21
CA LEU A 105 17.91 -28.88 -27.19
C LEU A 105 16.91 -27.86 -27.77
N THR A 106 17.37 -27.00 -28.69
CA THR A 106 16.52 -26.02 -29.38
C THR A 106 15.60 -26.67 -30.42
N THR A 107 16.04 -27.75 -31.06
CA THR A 107 15.19 -28.57 -31.94
C THR A 107 14.12 -29.32 -31.14
N TYR A 108 14.41 -29.74 -29.91
CA TYR A 108 13.44 -30.42 -29.05
C TYR A 108 12.38 -29.48 -28.46
N SER A 109 12.72 -28.22 -28.15
CA SER A 109 11.77 -27.25 -27.58
C SER A 109 10.78 -26.63 -28.59
N THR A 110 10.93 -26.95 -29.88
CA THR A 110 10.07 -26.46 -30.97
C THR A 110 8.97 -27.45 -31.38
N PHE A 111 8.87 -28.61 -30.72
CA PHE A 111 7.75 -29.56 -30.79
C PHE A 111 6.91 -29.52 -29.50
#